data_AF-A0A366X898-F1
#
_entry.id   AF-A0A366X898-F1
#
_cell.length_a   1.000
_cell.length_b   1.000
_cell.length_c   1.000
_cell.angle_alpha   90.00
_cell.angle_beta   90.00
_cell.angle_gamma   90.00
#
_symmetry.space_group_name_H-M   'P 1'
#
loop_
_entity.id
_entity.type
_entity.pdbx_description
1 polymer ?
#
loop_
_entity_poly.entity_id
_entity_poly.type
_entity_poly.pdbx_seq_one_letter_code
_entity_poly.pdbx_strand_id
1 'polypeptide(L)'
;MIAALIVFPICALLLLSMPSHAQSTSQSVPENATVRSYGDGWKCNVGYRLSGDVCAAVIVPENGYQTNSTYGLGWECLHGFREYDDTACVAVIVPDGGFLDPSGERWNCLRGFLKVDDTCQEIVVPANAYLATTTYGPAWECKRGFEASGDLCVAIAVPANAYLNSSEYGQPWTCERGFFEQDGLCAAIVIPEHAYIDDATYGTGWKCERGYAISGTSCETIDIPANAHLDRSGNRWDCNKNFKLSKGLCILDN
;
A
#
# COMPACT_ATOMS: atom_id res chain seq x y z
N MET A 1 -92.16 -23.70 30.60
CA MET A 1 -92.27 -25.15 30.35
C MET A 1 -90.90 -25.78 30.62
N ILE A 2 -90.87 -26.61 31.67
CA ILE A 2 -90.01 -27.78 31.95
C ILE A 2 -88.47 -27.61 31.98
N ALA A 3 -87.94 -27.87 33.17
CA ALA A 3 -86.54 -28.09 33.52
C ALA A 3 -86.12 -29.57 33.34
N ALA A 4 -84.83 -29.83 33.11
CA ALA A 4 -84.09 -31.07 33.44
C ALA A 4 -82.58 -30.74 33.35
N LEU A 5 -81.74 -30.87 34.40
CA LEU A 5 -81.12 -32.12 34.94
C LEU A 5 -80.36 -32.86 33.80
N ILE A 6 -79.09 -33.30 33.85
CA ILE A 6 -78.17 -33.64 34.95
C ILE A 6 -76.80 -34.04 34.32
N VAL A 7 -75.69 -33.81 35.04
CA VAL A 7 -74.45 -34.63 35.16
C VAL A 7 -73.30 -34.60 34.10
N PHE A 8 -72.11 -34.30 34.64
CA PHE A 8 -70.71 -34.48 34.19
C PHE A 8 -70.38 -35.91 33.68
N PRO A 9 -69.37 -36.15 32.80
CA PRO A 9 -67.97 -36.14 33.25
C PRO A 9 -66.87 -35.82 32.23
N ILE A 10 -65.67 -35.63 32.78
CA ILE A 10 -64.35 -35.45 32.18
C ILE A 10 -63.97 -36.66 31.29
N CYS A 11 -63.46 -36.41 30.08
CA CYS A 11 -62.67 -37.41 29.34
C CYS A 11 -61.66 -36.79 28.36
N ALA A 12 -60.37 -36.97 28.71
CA ALA A 12 -59.18 -37.21 27.88
C ALA A 12 -58.85 -36.38 26.61
N LEU A 13 -57.64 -35.80 26.67
CA LEU A 13 -56.63 -35.52 25.64
C LEU A 13 -56.90 -35.99 24.19
N LEU A 14 -56.54 -35.16 23.21
CA LEU A 14 -55.35 -35.40 22.34
C LEU A 14 -55.16 -34.24 21.33
N LEU A 15 -53.96 -33.66 21.34
CA LEU A 15 -53.44 -32.78 20.30
C LEU A 15 -53.36 -33.56 18.98
N LEU A 16 -54.29 -33.31 18.06
CA LEU A 16 -54.14 -33.75 16.67
C LEU A 16 -53.11 -32.84 15.99
N SER A 17 -51.83 -33.13 16.21
CA SER A 17 -50.77 -32.71 15.30
C SER A 17 -51.05 -33.35 13.95
N MET A 18 -51.55 -32.55 13.00
CA MET A 18 -51.70 -33.00 11.63
C MET A 18 -50.32 -33.45 11.13
N PRO A 19 -50.17 -34.69 10.64
CA PRO A 19 -48.92 -35.09 10.02
C PRO A 19 -48.69 -34.20 8.80
N SER A 20 -47.65 -33.38 8.86
CA SER A 20 -47.07 -32.73 7.70
C SER A 20 -46.63 -33.83 6.75
N HIS A 21 -47.42 -34.05 5.70
CA HIS A 21 -47.03 -34.93 4.62
C HIS A 21 -45.93 -34.19 3.86
N ALA A 22 -44.68 -34.56 4.10
CA ALA A 22 -43.63 -34.32 3.11
C ALA A 22 -44.06 -35.09 1.86
N GLN A 23 -44.53 -34.39 0.83
CA GLN A 23 -44.62 -34.97 -0.50
C GLN A 23 -43.17 -35.28 -0.92
N SER A 24 -42.70 -36.48 -0.63
CA SER A 24 -41.62 -37.09 -1.38
C SER A 24 -42.16 -37.42 -2.76
N THR A 25 -42.37 -36.39 -3.58
CA THR A 25 -42.30 -36.57 -5.03
C THR A 25 -40.89 -37.05 -5.30
N SER A 26 -40.73 -38.36 -5.49
CA SER A 26 -39.53 -38.90 -6.14
C SER A 26 -39.52 -38.33 -7.55
N GLN A 27 -39.02 -37.10 -7.69
CA GLN A 27 -38.81 -36.47 -8.98
C GLN A 27 -37.83 -37.39 -9.71
N SER A 28 -38.35 -38.14 -10.69
CA SER A 28 -37.55 -39.02 -11.52
C SER A 28 -36.39 -38.19 -12.07
N VAL A 29 -35.16 -38.69 -11.90
CA VAL A 29 -33.96 -38.01 -12.39
C VAL A 29 -34.16 -37.75 -13.89
N PRO A 30 -34.17 -36.48 -14.34
CA PRO A 30 -34.41 -36.18 -15.73
C PRO A 30 -33.24 -36.63 -16.59
N GLU A 31 -33.47 -36.68 -17.91
CA GLU A 31 -32.42 -36.98 -18.87
C GLU A 31 -31.26 -35.98 -18.72
N ASN A 32 -30.02 -36.46 -18.91
CA ASN A 32 -28.80 -35.69 -18.71
C ASN A 32 -28.58 -35.17 -17.27
N ALA A 33 -29.12 -35.86 -16.27
CA ALA A 33 -28.83 -35.63 -14.85
C ALA A 33 -28.28 -36.89 -14.14
N THR A 34 -27.55 -36.66 -13.06
CA THR A 34 -27.05 -37.69 -12.13
C THR A 34 -27.49 -37.39 -10.70
N VAL A 35 -27.84 -38.44 -9.95
CA VAL A 35 -28.21 -38.33 -8.53
C VAL A 35 -27.02 -37.80 -7.73
N ARG A 36 -27.27 -36.91 -6.77
CA ARG A 36 -26.22 -36.41 -5.88
C ARG A 36 -25.73 -37.52 -4.94
N SER A 37 -24.43 -37.57 -4.69
CA SER A 37 -23.84 -38.55 -3.76
C SER A 37 -24.16 -38.25 -2.29
N TYR A 38 -24.62 -37.04 -1.98
CA TYR A 38 -25.03 -36.60 -0.66
C TYR A 38 -26.19 -35.59 -0.77
N GLY A 39 -27.17 -35.71 0.13
CA GLY A 39 -28.42 -34.94 0.11
C GLY A 39 -29.45 -35.48 -0.89
N ASP A 40 -30.67 -34.93 -0.83
CA ASP A 40 -31.73 -35.27 -1.78
C ASP A 40 -31.60 -34.47 -3.08
N GLY A 41 -31.93 -35.10 -4.21
CA GLY A 41 -31.97 -34.47 -5.54
C GLY A 41 -30.89 -34.92 -6.52
N TRP A 42 -30.81 -34.21 -7.65
CA TRP A 42 -29.93 -34.52 -8.77
C TRP A 42 -29.10 -33.29 -9.18
N LYS A 43 -28.13 -33.49 -10.08
CA LYS A 43 -27.38 -32.43 -10.74
C LYS A 43 -27.31 -32.73 -12.23
N CYS A 44 -27.26 -31.69 -13.07
CA CYS A 44 -27.03 -31.91 -14.49
C CYS A 44 -25.64 -32.50 -14.73
N ASN A 45 -25.57 -33.35 -15.75
CA ASN A 45 -24.33 -33.90 -16.26
C ASN A 45 -23.49 -32.80 -16.91
N VAL A 46 -22.19 -33.04 -17.03
CA VAL A 46 -21.25 -32.11 -17.68
C VAL A 46 -21.75 -31.79 -19.09
N GLY A 47 -21.78 -30.49 -19.42
CA GLY A 47 -22.31 -29.97 -20.69
C GLY A 47 -23.81 -29.73 -20.73
N TYR A 48 -24.52 -29.92 -19.61
CA TYR A 48 -25.95 -29.65 -19.47
C TYR A 48 -26.23 -28.76 -18.26
N ARG A 49 -27.28 -27.94 -18.34
CA ARG A 49 -27.69 -27.00 -17.29
C ARG A 49 -29.17 -27.09 -16.98
N LEU A 50 -29.52 -26.71 -15.76
CA LEU A 50 -30.91 -26.64 -15.31
C LEU A 50 -31.66 -25.58 -16.11
N SER A 51 -32.78 -25.96 -16.72
CA SER A 51 -33.71 -25.06 -17.40
C SER A 51 -35.13 -25.51 -17.07
N GLY A 52 -35.73 -24.91 -16.04
CA GLY A 52 -36.94 -25.46 -15.43
C GLY A 52 -36.63 -26.77 -14.70
N ASP A 53 -37.39 -27.84 -14.98
CA ASP A 53 -37.22 -29.16 -14.36
C ASP A 53 -36.35 -30.13 -15.20
N VAL A 54 -35.67 -29.65 -16.24
CA VAL A 54 -34.85 -30.47 -17.15
C VAL A 54 -33.41 -29.98 -17.24
N CYS A 55 -32.51 -30.88 -17.64
CA CYS A 55 -31.14 -30.54 -18.01
C CYS A 55 -31.06 -30.28 -19.51
N ALA A 56 -31.06 -29.01 -19.90
CA ALA A 56 -30.87 -28.58 -21.28
C ALA A 56 -29.37 -28.52 -21.62
N ALA A 57 -29.00 -28.87 -22.85
CA ALA A 57 -27.61 -28.77 -23.30
C ALA A 57 -27.12 -27.31 -23.24
N VAL A 58 -25.88 -27.12 -22.79
CA VAL A 58 -25.23 -25.81 -22.83
C VAL A 58 -24.91 -25.47 -24.29
N ILE A 59 -25.54 -24.41 -24.80
CA ILE A 59 -25.24 -23.87 -26.13
C ILE A 59 -24.07 -22.90 -25.97
N VAL A 60 -22.92 -23.26 -26.53
CA VAL A 60 -21.74 -22.41 -26.54
C VAL A 60 -21.84 -21.45 -27.74
N PRO A 61 -21.81 -20.13 -27.52
CA PRO A 61 -21.85 -19.17 -28.62
C PRO A 61 -20.53 -19.15 -29.41
N GLU A 62 -20.55 -18.47 -30.55
CA GLU A 62 -19.32 -18.21 -31.32
C GLU A 62 -18.28 -17.48 -30.44
N ASN A 63 -17.00 -17.90 -30.53
CA ASN A 63 -15.90 -17.43 -29.68
C ASN A 63 -16.03 -17.75 -28.18
N GLY A 64 -16.92 -18.68 -27.81
CA GLY A 64 -16.99 -19.27 -26.48
C GLY A 64 -16.38 -20.68 -26.44
N TYR A 65 -16.08 -21.15 -25.24
CA TYR A 65 -15.73 -22.54 -24.97
C TYR A 65 -16.51 -23.07 -23.77
N GLN A 66 -16.84 -24.35 -23.78
CA GLN A 66 -17.59 -24.97 -22.69
C GLN A 66 -16.72 -25.08 -21.44
N THR A 67 -17.28 -24.73 -20.30
CA THR A 67 -16.66 -24.96 -18.99
C THR A 67 -17.25 -26.20 -18.34
N ASN A 68 -16.47 -26.88 -17.50
CA ASN A 68 -16.98 -27.98 -16.68
C ASN A 68 -17.75 -27.49 -15.44
N SER A 69 -18.12 -26.21 -15.41
CA SER A 69 -18.88 -25.63 -14.30
C SER A 69 -20.33 -26.08 -14.34
N THR A 70 -20.84 -26.51 -13.18
CA THR A 70 -22.27 -26.83 -13.00
C THR A 70 -23.09 -25.63 -12.54
N TYR A 71 -22.49 -24.44 -12.46
CA TYR A 71 -23.10 -23.17 -12.10
C TYR A 71 -22.66 -22.05 -13.08
N GLY A 72 -23.46 -20.99 -13.21
CA GLY A 72 -23.22 -19.94 -14.22
C GLY A 72 -23.68 -20.33 -15.63
N LEU A 73 -23.08 -19.74 -16.66
CA LEU A 73 -23.48 -19.95 -18.06
C LEU A 73 -23.07 -21.31 -18.64
N GLY A 74 -22.08 -21.97 -18.01
CA GLY A 74 -21.52 -23.25 -18.48
C GLY A 74 -20.58 -23.11 -19.69
N TRP A 75 -20.27 -21.88 -20.06
CA TRP A 75 -19.28 -21.51 -21.06
C TRP A 75 -18.59 -20.22 -20.63
N GLU A 76 -17.42 -19.97 -21.19
CA GLU A 76 -16.65 -18.74 -21.03
C GLU A 76 -16.16 -18.29 -22.41
N CYS A 77 -15.83 -17.00 -22.53
CA CYS A 77 -15.31 -16.46 -23.78
C CYS A 77 -13.83 -16.82 -23.97
N LEU A 78 -13.44 -17.02 -25.24
CA LEU A 78 -12.03 -17.12 -25.61
C LEU A 78 -11.29 -15.81 -25.30
N HIS A 79 -9.97 -15.89 -25.06
CA HIS A 79 -9.14 -14.71 -24.83
C HIS A 79 -9.30 -13.68 -25.97
N GLY A 80 -9.56 -12.42 -25.62
CA GLY A 80 -9.89 -11.35 -26.58
C GLY A 80 -11.38 -11.17 -26.86
N PHE A 81 -12.24 -11.94 -26.19
CA PHE A 81 -13.69 -11.79 -26.24
C PHE A 81 -14.24 -11.61 -24.84
N ARG A 82 -15.33 -10.84 -24.73
CA ARG A 82 -16.06 -10.62 -23.48
C ARG A 82 -17.50 -11.02 -23.63
N GLU A 83 -18.11 -11.40 -22.52
CA GLU A 83 -19.51 -11.75 -22.45
C GLU A 83 -20.41 -10.55 -22.80
N TYR A 84 -21.48 -10.83 -23.55
CA TYR A 84 -22.55 -9.89 -23.85
C TYR A 84 -23.90 -10.60 -23.76
N ASP A 85 -24.78 -10.06 -22.90
CA ASP A 85 -26.18 -10.47 -22.75
C ASP A 85 -26.37 -11.98 -22.46
N ASP A 86 -25.48 -12.59 -21.67
CA ASP A 86 -25.51 -14.02 -21.29
C ASP A 86 -25.60 -15.02 -22.46
N THR A 87 -25.38 -14.56 -23.70
CA THR A 87 -25.70 -15.31 -24.92
C THR A 87 -24.66 -15.17 -26.01
N ALA A 88 -23.71 -14.24 -25.90
CA ALA A 88 -22.69 -14.00 -26.90
C ALA A 88 -21.32 -13.67 -26.30
N CYS A 89 -20.28 -13.98 -27.07
CA CYS A 89 -18.92 -13.49 -26.85
C CYS A 89 -18.59 -12.47 -27.94
N VAL A 90 -18.44 -11.20 -27.55
CA VAL A 90 -18.11 -10.10 -28.46
C VAL A 90 -16.63 -9.76 -28.35
N ALA A 91 -15.99 -9.47 -29.47
CA ALA A 91 -14.58 -9.12 -29.50
C ALA A 91 -14.30 -7.86 -28.67
N VAL A 92 -13.23 -7.90 -27.87
CA VAL A 92 -12.73 -6.74 -27.15
C VAL A 92 -11.95 -5.89 -28.15
N ILE A 93 -12.47 -4.69 -28.45
CA ILE A 93 -11.79 -3.74 -29.31
C ILE A 93 -10.66 -3.08 -28.51
N VAL A 94 -9.42 -3.33 -28.95
CA VAL A 94 -8.21 -2.74 -28.36
C VAL A 94 -7.78 -1.55 -29.21
N PRO A 95 -7.67 -0.33 -28.64
CA PRO A 95 -7.21 0.84 -29.39
C PRO A 95 -5.71 0.75 -29.70
N ASP A 96 -5.24 1.58 -30.62
CA ASP A 96 -3.80 1.77 -30.87
C ASP A 96 -3.09 2.17 -29.57
N GLY A 97 -1.93 1.58 -29.31
CA GLY A 97 -1.21 1.77 -28.04
C GLY A 97 -1.77 0.95 -26.86
N GLY A 98 -2.78 0.12 -27.08
CA GLY A 98 -3.36 -0.80 -26.09
C GLY A 98 -2.91 -2.25 -26.25
N PHE A 99 -3.15 -3.05 -25.20
CA PHE A 99 -3.01 -4.50 -25.23
C PHE A 99 -4.08 -5.17 -24.34
N LEU A 100 -4.46 -6.41 -24.68
CA LEU A 100 -5.36 -7.20 -23.84
C LEU A 100 -4.70 -7.53 -22.52
N ASP A 101 -5.46 -7.43 -21.43
CA ASP A 101 -5.01 -7.89 -20.13
C ASP A 101 -4.94 -9.44 -20.08
N PRO A 102 -4.41 -10.03 -19.00
CA PRO A 102 -4.32 -11.50 -18.89
C PRO A 102 -5.67 -12.22 -18.94
N SER A 103 -6.78 -11.56 -18.57
CA SER A 103 -8.12 -12.14 -18.70
C SER A 103 -8.58 -12.18 -20.16
N GLY A 104 -8.16 -11.20 -20.95
CA GLY A 104 -8.59 -11.04 -22.34
C GLY A 104 -9.97 -10.40 -22.49
N GLU A 105 -10.65 -10.09 -21.39
CA GLU A 105 -11.96 -9.44 -21.38
C GLU A 105 -11.85 -7.90 -21.34
N ARG A 106 -10.65 -7.40 -21.02
CA ARG A 106 -10.33 -5.97 -20.91
C ARG A 106 -8.99 -5.68 -21.57
N TRP A 107 -8.70 -4.39 -21.72
CA TRP A 107 -7.44 -3.90 -22.24
C TRP A 107 -6.83 -2.85 -21.33
N ASN A 108 -5.51 -2.73 -21.41
CA ASN A 108 -4.70 -1.71 -20.76
C ASN A 108 -3.85 -0.98 -21.80
N CYS A 109 -3.39 0.23 -21.47
CA CYS A 109 -2.44 0.94 -22.32
C CYS A 109 -1.03 0.37 -22.15
N LEU A 110 -0.28 0.31 -23.24
CA LEU A 110 1.14 -0.02 -23.24
C LEU A 110 1.91 1.01 -22.40
N ARG A 111 3.09 0.62 -21.92
CA ARG A 111 4.00 1.55 -21.24
C ARG A 111 4.30 2.73 -22.16
N GLY A 112 4.16 3.94 -21.64
CA GLY A 112 4.30 5.17 -22.42
C GLY A 112 2.98 5.70 -22.99
N PHE A 113 1.85 5.06 -22.68
CA PHE A 113 0.53 5.55 -23.03
C PHE A 113 -0.34 5.74 -21.79
N LEU A 114 -1.17 6.78 -21.79
CA LEU A 114 -2.15 7.09 -20.77
C LEU A 114 -3.55 6.75 -21.30
N LYS A 115 -4.36 6.09 -20.47
CA LYS A 115 -5.76 5.82 -20.81
C LYS A 115 -6.58 7.11 -20.70
N VAL A 116 -7.14 7.54 -21.84
CA VAL A 116 -8.07 8.66 -21.92
C VAL A 116 -9.32 8.15 -22.62
N ASP A 117 -10.40 8.03 -21.85
CA ASP A 117 -11.64 7.38 -22.25
C ASP A 117 -11.38 5.96 -22.80
N ASP A 118 -11.81 5.69 -24.05
CA ASP A 118 -11.62 4.43 -24.75
C ASP A 118 -10.37 4.43 -25.66
N THR A 119 -9.40 5.30 -25.39
CA THR A 119 -8.16 5.41 -26.17
C THR A 119 -6.91 5.36 -25.29
N CYS A 120 -5.78 5.02 -25.91
CA CYS A 120 -4.46 5.15 -25.33
C CYS A 120 -3.73 6.31 -26.01
N GLN A 121 -3.48 7.38 -25.27
CA GLN A 121 -2.75 8.54 -25.77
C GLN A 121 -1.29 8.45 -25.36
N GLU A 122 -0.38 8.70 -26.30
CA GLU A 122 1.06 8.68 -26.02
C GLU A 122 1.43 9.76 -25.00
N ILE A 123 2.21 9.38 -23.99
CA ILE A 123 2.73 10.28 -22.98
C ILE A 123 3.87 11.08 -23.59
N VAL A 124 3.71 12.40 -23.67
CA VAL A 124 4.79 13.30 -24.03
C VAL A 124 5.74 13.43 -22.84
N VAL A 125 6.93 12.86 -22.98
CA VAL A 125 7.99 12.96 -21.97
C VAL A 125 8.84 14.19 -22.27
N PRO A 126 8.89 15.21 -21.38
CA PRO A 126 9.67 16.40 -21.63
C PRO A 126 11.18 16.13 -21.57
N ALA A 127 11.98 17.10 -22.01
CA ALA A 127 13.43 17.04 -21.85
C ALA A 127 13.81 16.85 -20.38
N ASN A 128 14.84 16.05 -20.12
CA ASN A 128 15.32 15.70 -18.77
C ASN A 128 14.32 14.92 -17.90
N ALA A 129 13.32 14.27 -18.50
CA ALA A 129 12.43 13.34 -17.82
C ALA A 129 12.59 11.88 -18.32
N TYR A 130 11.95 10.96 -17.62
CA TYR A 130 11.75 9.56 -18.01
C TYR A 130 10.34 9.10 -17.60
N LEU A 131 9.82 8.07 -18.28
CA LEU A 131 8.52 7.48 -17.92
C LEU A 131 8.55 6.91 -16.50
N ALA A 132 7.58 7.31 -15.67
CA ALA A 132 7.46 6.80 -14.32
C ALA A 132 7.30 5.27 -14.33
N THR A 133 7.75 4.63 -13.26
CA THR A 133 7.58 3.17 -13.07
C THR A 133 6.36 2.85 -12.24
N THR A 134 5.80 3.83 -11.54
CA THR A 134 4.64 3.67 -10.68
C THR A 134 3.34 3.76 -11.46
N THR A 135 2.34 3.00 -11.04
CA THR A 135 0.96 3.09 -11.57
C THR A 135 0.20 4.29 -11.02
N TYR A 136 0.68 4.84 -9.90
CA TYR A 136 0.08 5.98 -9.21
C TYR A 136 1.01 7.18 -9.27
N GLY A 137 0.45 8.36 -9.55
CA GLY A 137 1.19 9.61 -9.66
C GLY A 137 1.33 10.11 -11.10
N PRO A 138 2.28 11.03 -11.36
CA PRO A 138 2.53 11.55 -12.69
C PRO A 138 3.05 10.46 -13.63
N ALA A 139 2.79 10.62 -14.93
CA ALA A 139 3.17 9.67 -15.96
C ALA A 139 4.69 9.64 -16.25
N TRP A 140 5.41 10.65 -15.79
CA TRP A 140 6.86 10.81 -15.95
C TRP A 140 7.46 11.45 -14.69
N GLU A 141 8.76 11.25 -14.54
CA GLU A 141 9.57 11.79 -13.45
C GLU A 141 10.81 12.49 -14.01
N CYS A 142 11.32 13.48 -13.29
CA CYS A 142 12.54 14.16 -13.68
C CYS A 142 13.78 13.30 -13.41
N LYS A 143 14.74 13.36 -14.33
CA LYS A 143 16.07 12.77 -14.12
C LYS A 143 16.73 13.43 -12.91
N ARG A 144 17.62 12.70 -12.24
CA ARG A 144 18.43 13.23 -11.13
C ARG A 144 19.07 14.57 -11.51
N GLY A 145 18.93 15.56 -10.65
CA GLY A 145 19.42 16.93 -10.88
C GLY A 145 18.41 17.85 -11.57
N PHE A 146 17.19 17.38 -11.81
CA PHE A 146 16.08 18.17 -12.32
C PHE A 146 14.87 18.03 -11.41
N GLU A 147 14.06 19.07 -11.33
CA GLU A 147 12.81 19.13 -10.58
C GLU A 147 11.64 19.50 -11.50
N ALA A 148 10.44 19.06 -11.13
CA ALA A 148 9.24 19.33 -11.91
C ALA A 148 8.81 20.78 -11.75
N SER A 149 8.65 21.48 -12.87
CA SER A 149 8.10 22.83 -12.95
C SER A 149 7.04 22.85 -14.04
N GLY A 150 5.78 22.66 -13.65
CA GLY A 150 4.68 22.42 -14.58
C GLY A 150 4.93 21.16 -15.42
N ASP A 151 4.87 21.29 -16.75
CA ASP A 151 5.07 20.19 -17.70
C ASP A 151 6.54 20.00 -18.12
N LEU A 152 7.49 20.57 -17.37
CA LEU A 152 8.92 20.54 -17.68
C LEU A 152 9.74 20.05 -16.49
N CYS A 153 10.91 19.51 -16.81
CA CYS A 153 11.97 19.26 -15.84
C CYS A 153 13.03 20.34 -15.97
N VAL A 154 13.14 21.19 -14.95
CA VAL A 154 14.11 22.28 -14.87
C VAL A 154 15.30 21.86 -14.02
N ALA A 155 16.49 22.32 -14.36
CA ALA A 155 17.69 21.95 -13.63
C ALA A 155 17.64 22.53 -12.21
N ILE A 156 17.98 21.71 -11.22
CA ILE A 156 18.06 22.12 -9.83
C ILE A 156 19.27 23.04 -9.68
N ALA A 157 19.04 24.26 -9.18
CA ALA A 157 20.10 25.19 -8.86
C ALA A 157 20.84 24.71 -7.60
N VAL A 158 22.02 24.14 -7.79
CA VAL A 158 22.91 23.74 -6.70
C VAL A 158 23.85 24.91 -6.40
N PRO A 159 23.81 25.49 -5.18
CA PRO A 159 24.69 26.60 -4.84
C PRO A 159 26.16 26.15 -4.73
N ALA A 160 27.08 27.11 -4.66
CA ALA A 160 28.49 26.82 -4.40
C ALA A 160 28.65 26.13 -3.02
N ASN A 161 29.61 25.20 -2.93
CA ASN A 161 29.84 24.36 -1.75
C ASN A 161 28.64 23.48 -1.36
N ALA A 162 27.89 23.01 -2.36
CA ALA A 162 26.78 22.07 -2.19
C ALA A 162 26.83 20.97 -3.23
N TYR A 163 26.19 19.84 -2.92
CA TYR A 163 26.04 18.72 -3.84
C TYR A 163 24.59 18.21 -3.82
N LEU A 164 24.16 17.65 -4.96
CA LEU A 164 22.84 16.98 -5.05
C LEU A 164 22.81 15.78 -4.12
N ASN A 165 21.85 15.76 -3.20
CA ASN A 165 21.66 14.64 -2.29
C ASN A 165 20.75 13.57 -2.92
N SER A 166 20.35 12.56 -2.16
CA SER A 166 19.44 11.49 -2.60
C SER A 166 18.07 11.60 -1.95
N SER A 167 17.74 12.75 -1.36
CA SER A 167 16.46 12.93 -0.70
C SER A 167 15.36 13.06 -1.74
N GLU A 168 14.32 12.24 -1.62
CA GLU A 168 13.10 12.35 -2.43
C GLU A 168 12.20 13.48 -1.93
N TYR A 169 12.42 13.94 -0.70
CA TYR A 169 11.61 14.96 -0.04
C TYR A 169 12.49 16.07 0.54
N GLY A 170 11.98 17.30 0.53
CA GLY A 170 12.69 18.46 1.05
C GLY A 170 13.75 19.00 0.09
N GLN A 171 14.82 19.57 0.64
CA GLN A 171 15.85 20.22 -0.16
C GLN A 171 16.67 19.20 -0.97
N PRO A 172 16.82 19.39 -2.29
CA PRO A 172 17.45 18.42 -3.18
C PRO A 172 18.99 18.42 -3.14
N TRP A 173 19.59 19.33 -2.38
CA TRP A 173 21.03 19.45 -2.20
C TRP A 173 21.41 19.60 -0.73
N THR A 174 22.63 19.21 -0.42
CA THR A 174 23.22 19.29 0.92
C THR A 174 24.52 20.07 0.82
N CYS A 175 24.81 20.90 1.83
CA CYS A 175 26.08 21.60 1.90
C CYS A 175 27.24 20.63 2.06
N GLU A 176 28.37 20.99 1.45
CA GLU A 176 29.64 20.31 1.68
C GLU A 176 30.07 20.44 3.15
N ARG A 177 30.93 19.53 3.59
CA ARG A 177 31.50 19.56 4.93
C ARG A 177 32.15 20.92 5.20
N GLY A 178 31.85 21.51 6.36
CA GLY A 178 32.35 22.83 6.74
C GLY A 178 31.47 23.98 6.26
N PHE A 179 30.31 23.69 5.66
CA PHE A 179 29.32 24.67 5.28
C PHE A 179 27.95 24.31 5.87
N PHE A 180 27.13 25.33 6.14
CA PHE A 180 25.76 25.16 6.60
C PHE A 180 24.79 25.94 5.70
N GLU A 181 23.54 25.48 5.64
CA GLU A 181 22.51 26.14 4.84
C GLU A 181 22.11 27.45 5.49
N GLN A 182 22.16 28.53 4.69
CA GLN A 182 21.71 29.85 5.07
C GLN A 182 21.13 30.56 3.83
N ASP A 183 19.84 30.88 3.88
CA ASP A 183 19.11 31.60 2.83
C ASP A 183 19.23 30.95 1.44
N GLY A 184 19.21 29.61 1.37
CA GLY A 184 19.33 28.85 0.12
C GLY A 184 20.75 28.79 -0.45
N LEU A 185 21.76 29.17 0.34
CA LEU A 185 23.18 29.06 0.01
C LEU A 185 23.92 28.24 1.08
N CYS A 186 25.14 27.80 0.75
CA CYS A 186 26.02 27.15 1.71
C CYS A 186 27.07 28.15 2.20
N ALA A 187 26.89 28.64 3.42
CA ALA A 187 27.80 29.55 4.11
C ALA A 187 28.85 28.76 4.89
N ALA A 188 30.10 29.22 4.87
CA ALA A 188 31.17 28.56 5.60
C ALA A 188 30.94 28.64 7.11
N ILE A 189 31.13 27.52 7.80
CA ILE A 189 31.10 27.45 9.26
C ILE A 189 32.34 28.17 9.79
N VAL A 190 32.12 29.19 10.61
CA VAL A 190 33.21 29.86 11.33
C VAL A 190 33.59 28.98 12.52
N ILE A 191 34.80 28.41 12.47
CA ILE A 191 35.34 27.59 13.54
C ILE A 191 36.12 28.52 14.49
N PRO A 192 35.69 28.66 15.77
CA PRO A 192 36.42 29.47 16.74
C PRO A 192 37.75 28.81 17.12
N GLU A 193 38.62 29.56 17.80
CA GLU A 193 39.85 29.02 18.37
C GLU A 193 39.52 27.86 19.34
N HIS A 194 40.37 26.82 19.36
CA HIS A 194 40.16 25.59 20.13
C HIS A 194 38.90 24.80 19.75
N ALA A 195 38.47 24.86 18.49
CA ALA A 195 37.39 24.05 17.94
C ALA A 195 37.79 23.34 16.64
N TYR A 196 37.05 22.29 16.31
CA TYR A 196 37.18 21.52 15.06
C TYR A 196 35.81 21.20 14.47
N ILE A 197 35.75 20.91 13.16
CA ILE A 197 34.51 20.57 12.44
C ILE A 197 33.86 19.32 13.04
N ASP A 198 32.55 19.38 13.24
CA ASP A 198 31.73 18.24 13.66
C ASP A 198 30.81 17.83 12.52
N ASP A 199 30.84 16.55 12.14
CA ASP A 199 30.02 15.97 11.06
C ASP A 199 28.58 15.67 11.51
N ALA A 200 28.19 16.08 12.73
CA ALA A 200 26.84 15.88 13.23
C ALA A 200 25.83 16.65 12.36
N THR A 201 24.74 15.99 11.98
CA THR A 201 23.65 16.60 11.18
C THR A 201 22.81 17.62 11.95
N TYR A 202 23.17 17.89 13.21
CA TYR A 202 22.49 18.81 14.11
C TYR A 202 23.52 19.50 15.01
N GLY A 203 23.23 20.73 15.44
CA GLY A 203 24.10 21.54 16.30
C GLY A 203 24.82 22.66 15.54
N THR A 204 25.93 23.14 16.09
CA THR A 204 26.70 24.29 15.57
C THR A 204 27.66 23.95 14.43
N GLY A 205 27.80 22.66 14.09
CA GLY A 205 28.71 22.18 13.04
C GLY A 205 30.19 22.15 13.44
N TRP A 206 30.50 22.42 14.71
CA TRP A 206 31.83 22.31 15.29
C TRP A 206 31.76 21.88 16.75
N LYS A 207 32.86 21.32 17.26
CA LYS A 207 33.05 20.92 18.66
C LYS A 207 34.34 21.50 19.21
N CYS A 208 34.35 21.76 20.52
CA CYS A 208 35.56 22.20 21.20
C CYS A 208 36.58 21.07 21.30
N GLU A 209 37.86 21.43 21.19
CA GLU A 209 38.99 20.57 21.53
C GLU A 209 38.91 20.12 22.99
N ARG A 210 39.54 18.99 23.30
CA ARG A 210 39.60 18.46 24.66
C ARG A 210 40.28 19.48 25.59
N GLY A 211 39.64 19.79 26.71
CA GLY A 211 40.06 20.84 27.66
C GLY A 211 39.29 22.15 27.51
N TYR A 212 38.43 22.27 26.50
CA TYR A 212 37.61 23.46 26.27
C TYR A 212 36.12 23.10 26.27
N ALA A 213 35.27 24.05 26.68
CA ALA A 213 33.82 23.92 26.69
C ALA A 213 33.16 25.05 25.88
N ILE A 214 31.98 24.77 25.33
CA ILE A 214 31.21 25.75 24.54
C ILE A 214 30.74 26.88 25.46
N SER A 215 31.07 28.11 25.08
CA SER A 215 30.60 29.35 25.71
C SER A 215 30.05 30.28 24.62
N GLY A 216 28.74 30.21 24.38
CA GLY A 216 28.10 30.94 23.27
C GLY A 216 28.62 30.49 21.91
N THR A 217 29.46 31.31 21.27
CA THR A 217 30.05 31.07 19.94
C THR A 217 31.55 30.78 19.98
N SER A 218 32.13 30.52 21.16
CA SER A 218 33.55 30.22 21.34
C SER A 218 33.77 28.96 22.19
N CYS A 219 35.02 28.50 22.22
CA CYS A 219 35.49 27.46 23.11
C CYS A 219 36.38 28.07 24.18
N GLU A 220 35.94 28.01 25.43
CA GLU A 220 36.68 28.55 26.58
C GLU A 220 37.33 27.42 27.37
N THR A 221 38.51 27.69 27.93
CA THR A 221 39.25 26.70 28.73
C THR A 221 38.41 26.25 29.92
N ILE A 222 38.43 24.95 30.20
CA ILE A 222 37.75 24.40 31.37
C ILE A 222 38.64 24.60 32.60
N ASP A 223 38.15 25.37 33.56
CA ASP A 223 38.74 25.44 34.89
C ASP A 223 38.44 24.15 35.65
N ILE A 224 39.44 23.28 35.76
CA ILE A 224 39.33 22.02 36.48
C ILE A 224 39.64 22.27 37.96
N PRO A 225 38.67 22.10 38.88
CA PRO A 225 38.92 22.31 40.30
C PRO A 225 39.82 21.21 40.88
N ALA A 226 40.35 21.44 42.08
CA ALA A 226 41.11 20.43 42.81
C ALA A 226 40.29 19.15 43.00
N ASN A 227 40.95 17.99 42.84
CA ASN A 227 40.34 16.66 42.91
C ASN A 227 39.32 16.34 41.81
N ALA A 228 39.45 16.97 40.63
CA ALA A 228 38.69 16.64 39.43
C ALA A 228 39.60 16.26 38.26
N HIS A 229 39.02 15.68 37.21
CA HIS A 229 39.66 15.37 35.92
C HIS A 229 38.68 15.60 34.77
N LEU A 230 39.19 15.79 33.56
CA LEU A 230 38.33 15.84 32.36
C LEU A 230 37.60 14.51 32.17
N ASP A 231 36.32 14.59 31.84
CA ASP A 231 35.49 13.42 31.57
C ASP A 231 35.91 12.72 30.26
N ARG A 232 35.16 11.68 29.89
CA ARG A 232 35.39 10.94 28.64
C ARG A 232 35.22 11.82 27.40
N SER A 233 34.26 12.75 27.40
CA SER A 233 34.07 13.66 26.26
C SER A 233 35.26 14.61 26.10
N GLY A 234 35.88 15.01 27.22
CA GLY A 234 36.94 15.99 27.25
C GLY A 234 36.46 17.43 27.22
N ASN A 235 35.16 17.67 27.16
CA ASN A 235 34.55 19.00 27.17
C ASN A 235 33.76 19.27 28.46
N ARG A 236 33.91 18.41 29.47
CA ARG A 236 33.43 18.55 30.85
C ARG A 236 34.44 17.94 31.81
N TRP A 237 34.18 18.06 33.10
CA TRP A 237 34.98 17.44 34.15
C TRP A 237 34.12 16.66 35.13
N ASP A 238 34.72 15.63 35.72
CA ASP A 238 34.14 14.80 36.78
C ASP A 238 35.05 14.82 38.01
N CYS A 239 34.47 14.59 39.20
CA CYS A 239 35.26 14.42 40.40
C CYS A 239 36.09 13.13 40.34
N ASN A 240 37.28 13.17 40.92
CA ASN A 240 38.10 11.99 41.12
C ASN A 240 37.37 10.97 41.99
N LYS A 241 37.79 9.71 41.91
CA LYS A 241 37.25 8.63 42.73
C LYS A 241 37.32 9.02 44.22
N ASN A 242 36.22 8.79 44.94
CA ASN A 242 35.99 9.16 46.36
C ASN A 242 35.71 10.65 46.64
N PHE A 243 35.52 11.49 45.62
CA PHE A 243 35.08 12.88 45.77
C PHE A 243 33.69 13.08 45.17
N LYS A 244 32.86 13.91 45.81
CA LYS A 244 31.53 14.30 45.35
C LYS A 244 31.45 15.79 45.01
N LEU A 245 30.65 16.10 44.00
CA LEU A 245 30.36 17.47 43.58
C LEU A 245 29.54 18.21 44.64
N SER A 246 30.05 19.33 45.14
CA SER A 246 29.34 20.22 46.05
C SER A 246 29.74 21.68 45.78
N LYS A 247 28.76 22.53 45.47
CA LYS A 247 28.96 23.96 45.14
C LYS A 247 30.04 24.22 44.06
N GLY A 248 30.13 23.34 43.06
CA GLY A 248 31.12 23.48 41.97
C GLY A 248 32.52 22.99 42.31
N LEU A 249 32.73 22.36 43.47
CA LEU A 249 34.00 21.79 43.91
C LEU A 249 33.87 20.30 44.20
N CYS A 250 34.98 19.57 44.14
CA CYS A 250 35.07 18.17 44.53
C CYS A 250 35.53 18.03 45.97
N ILE A 251 34.64 17.57 46.84
CA ILE A 251 34.88 17.39 48.27
C ILE A 251 34.93 15.90 48.59
N LEU A 252 35.84 15.48 49.47
CA LEU A 252 35.97 14.08 49.87
C LEU A 252 34.64 13.55 50.42
N ASP A 253 34.23 12.39 49.93
CA ASP A 253 33.04 11.69 50.39
C ASP A 253 33.40 10.94 51.69
N ASN A 254 32.89 11.43 52.83
CA ASN A 254 33.06 10.80 54.14
C ASN A 254 32.03 9.69 54.37
#